data_AF-A0A7J6MJV3-F1
#
_entry.id   AF-A0A7J6MJV3-F1
#
_cell.length_a   1.000
_cell.length_b   1.000
_cell.length_c   1.000
_cell.angle_alpha   90.00
_cell.angle_beta   90.00
_cell.angle_gamma   90.00
#
_symmetry.space_group_name_H-M   'P 1'
#
loop_
_entity.id
_entity.type
_entity.pdbx_description
1 polymer ?
#
loop_
_entity_poly.entity_id
_entity_poly.type
_entity_poly.pdbx_seq_one_letter_code
_entity_poly.pdbx_strand_id
1 'polypeptide(L)'
;MDTTKINQLKGFIDTVKANPEMLYRPELGFFKSYLESLGATLPPKTEDTSSAEEEEEEQRMPRTHETHGESSPKETPQEEEEEPIVDPPKPDESIFNDPSDPEKLEPESEAVPSTGPEDKVELRDDEMDKQNGLKQEATEALEDGDLHKALDKYSEAIDMGGATALLFARRATVLLKLKRPLAAISDADAALKLNPDSGRAYRIRGIANRKLQRWEQAHSDLAAAQNIDFDEATEEVHKYVDEKWDKISQMRREYQNQLDENNKLRKEREIKKRRAAAQKAYEAQKEADEEHHPQSSSSSMPGGFPGGMPGGMPHMSDPDLQAAFSNPKVMAAMQEMMQNPANAMKYMSDPEVGPILQKLMSKVGGAMPGGGFPGAH
;
A
#
# COMPACT_ATOMS: atom_id res chain seq x y z
N MET A 1 10.61 3.40 -9.05
CA MET A 1 10.11 2.82 -7.79
C MET A 1 9.61 3.94 -6.90
N ASP A 2 8.51 3.71 -6.17
CA ASP A 2 7.93 4.66 -5.21
C ASP A 2 8.90 4.93 -4.05
N THR A 3 9.18 6.21 -3.79
CA THR A 3 10.11 6.69 -2.74
C THR A 3 9.71 6.22 -1.35
N THR A 4 8.41 6.05 -1.10
CA THR A 4 7.87 5.55 0.16
C THR A 4 8.29 4.10 0.40
N LYS A 5 8.17 3.27 -0.64
CA LYS A 5 8.57 1.85 -0.59
C LYS A 5 10.08 1.68 -0.41
N ILE A 6 10.88 2.56 -1.02
CA ILE A 6 12.33 2.57 -0.84
C ILE A 6 12.70 2.88 0.62
N ASN A 7 12.05 3.88 1.23
CA ASN A 7 12.31 4.24 2.62
C ASN A 7 11.87 3.14 3.61
N GLN A 8 10.74 2.47 3.34
CA GLN A 8 10.30 1.31 4.13
C GLN A 8 11.30 0.15 4.04
N LEU A 9 11.77 -0.17 2.83
CA LEU A 9 12.79 -1.20 2.63
C LEU A 9 14.09 -0.86 3.36
N LYS A 10 14.52 0.40 3.30
CA LYS A 10 15.72 0.88 4.01
C LYS A 10 15.59 0.70 5.52
N GLY A 11 14.46 1.11 6.10
CA GLY A 11 14.19 0.94 7.53
C GLY A 11 14.13 -0.52 7.97
N PHE A 12 13.57 -1.39 7.12
CA PHE A 12 13.57 -2.84 7.38
C PHE A 12 14.99 -3.42 7.39
N ILE A 13 15.83 -3.05 6.40
CA ILE A 13 17.24 -3.49 6.36
C ILE A 13 18.00 -3.06 7.61
N ASP A 14 17.79 -1.83 8.09
CA ASP A 14 18.45 -1.33 9.30
C ASP A 14 17.98 -2.09 10.55
N THR A 15 16.70 -2.49 10.60
CA THR A 15 16.16 -3.35 11.67
C THR A 15 16.80 -4.74 11.65
N VAL A 16 16.93 -5.37 10.48
CA VAL A 16 17.56 -6.69 10.33
C VAL A 16 19.04 -6.65 10.70
N LYS A 17 19.75 -5.55 10.41
CA LYS A 17 21.14 -5.36 10.85
C LYS A 17 21.27 -5.26 12.36
N ALA A 18 20.31 -4.60 13.01
CA ALA A 18 20.29 -4.46 14.46
C ALA A 18 19.89 -5.76 15.18
N ASN A 19 19.03 -6.58 14.56
CA ASN A 19 18.58 -7.87 15.10
C ASN A 19 18.53 -8.97 14.03
N PRO A 20 19.65 -9.66 13.77
CA PRO A 20 19.72 -10.70 12.73
C PRO A 20 18.85 -11.94 13.01
N GLU A 21 18.48 -12.20 14.26
CA GLU A 21 17.65 -13.35 14.63
C GLU A 21 16.24 -13.29 14.01
N MET A 22 15.76 -12.09 13.66
CA MET A 22 14.47 -11.94 12.98
C MET A 22 14.40 -12.71 11.66
N LEU A 23 15.55 -12.95 10.99
CA LEU A 23 15.61 -13.75 9.76
C LEU A 23 15.21 -15.21 9.96
N TYR A 24 15.17 -15.70 11.20
CA TYR A 24 14.74 -17.06 11.55
C TYR A 24 13.25 -17.16 11.90
N ARG A 25 12.50 -16.05 11.84
CA ARG A 25 11.05 -16.06 12.05
C ARG A 25 10.31 -16.63 10.84
N PRO A 26 9.22 -17.40 11.02
CA PRO A 26 8.47 -18.01 9.91
C PRO A 26 8.02 -17.00 8.84
N GLU A 27 7.63 -15.79 9.24
CA GLU A 27 7.11 -14.74 8.34
C GLU A 27 8.18 -14.18 7.40
N LEU A 28 9.47 -14.30 7.76
CA LEU A 28 10.60 -13.83 6.96
C LEU A 28 11.31 -14.97 6.20
N GLY A 29 10.72 -16.17 6.18
CA GLY A 29 11.28 -17.33 5.47
C GLY A 29 11.57 -17.08 3.99
N PHE A 30 10.70 -16.35 3.28
CA PHE A 30 10.93 -16.01 1.87
C PHE A 30 12.17 -15.13 1.66
N PHE A 31 12.41 -14.19 2.59
CA PHE A 31 13.54 -13.25 2.52
C PHE A 31 14.85 -13.95 2.87
N LYS A 32 14.81 -14.87 3.84
CA LYS A 32 15.93 -15.77 4.13
C LYS A 32 16.33 -16.60 2.89
N SER A 33 15.38 -17.28 2.25
CA SER A 33 15.64 -18.07 1.04
C SER A 33 16.17 -17.21 -0.12
N TYR A 34 15.70 -15.97 -0.24
CA TYR A 34 16.22 -15.01 -1.21
C TYR A 34 17.69 -14.69 -0.95
N LEU A 35 18.06 -14.37 0.30
CA LEU A 35 19.45 -14.08 0.68
C LEU A 35 20.38 -15.28 0.43
N GLU A 36 19.92 -16.49 0.77
CA GLU A 36 20.67 -17.72 0.52
C GLU A 36 20.84 -17.99 -0.99
N SER A 37 19.84 -17.68 -1.82
CA SER A 37 19.96 -17.82 -3.29
C SER A 37 20.99 -16.87 -3.91
N LEU A 38 21.28 -15.74 -3.25
CA LEU A 38 22.35 -14.81 -3.61
C LEU A 38 23.73 -15.18 -3.02
N GLY A 39 23.82 -16.31 -2.31
CA GLY A 39 25.06 -16.77 -1.68
C GLY A 39 25.41 -16.04 -0.37
N ALA A 40 24.46 -15.36 0.27
CA ALA A 40 24.70 -14.72 1.55
C ALA A 40 24.86 -15.76 2.68
N THR A 41 25.79 -15.51 3.60
CA THR A 41 25.99 -16.33 4.81
C THR A 41 25.33 -15.65 6.00
N LEU A 42 24.39 -16.34 6.65
CA LEU A 42 23.62 -15.81 7.77
C LEU A 42 24.26 -16.16 9.12
N PRO A 43 24.18 -15.28 10.15
CA PRO A 43 24.70 -15.56 11.49
C PRO A 43 23.97 -16.75 12.14
N PRO A 44 24.65 -17.67 12.85
CA PRO A 44 24.02 -18.83 13.46
C PRO A 44 22.94 -18.44 14.47
N LYS A 45 21.83 -19.21 14.50
CA LYS A 45 20.78 -19.10 15.50
C LYS A 45 21.38 -19.35 16.88
N THR A 46 21.28 -18.39 17.78
CA THR A 46 21.61 -18.54 19.20
C THR A 46 20.62 -19.54 19.80
N GLU A 47 21.13 -20.66 20.29
CA GLU A 47 20.35 -21.57 21.12
C GLU A 47 20.35 -21.03 22.54
N ASP A 48 19.28 -20.35 22.94
CA ASP A 48 18.89 -20.33 24.35
C ASP A 48 17.89 -21.46 24.59
N THR A 49 18.32 -22.34 25.48
CA THR A 49 17.67 -23.55 25.95
C THR A 49 16.30 -23.27 26.58
N SER A 50 15.23 -23.79 25.99
CA SER A 50 14.06 -24.33 26.69
C SER A 50 13.11 -24.89 25.64
N SER A 51 13.28 -26.19 25.36
CA SER A 51 12.31 -26.99 24.63
C SER A 51 11.77 -28.06 25.57
N ALA A 52 10.48 -28.32 25.42
CA ALA A 52 9.70 -29.45 25.95
C ALA A 52 9.30 -29.35 27.43
N GLU A 53 7.99 -29.21 27.67
CA GLU A 53 7.15 -30.33 28.14
C GLU A 53 5.68 -29.85 28.17
N GLU A 54 4.90 -30.36 27.21
CA GLU A 54 3.45 -30.51 27.36
C GLU A 54 3.19 -31.78 28.19
N GLU A 55 2.04 -31.76 28.89
CA GLU A 55 1.27 -32.88 29.45
C GLU A 55 1.31 -33.14 30.98
N GLU A 56 0.08 -33.18 31.50
CA GLU A 56 -0.42 -33.88 32.70
C GLU A 56 0.06 -33.45 34.10
N GLU A 57 -0.80 -32.73 34.83
CA GLU A 57 -1.19 -33.21 36.17
C GLU A 57 -2.59 -32.72 36.58
N GLU A 58 -3.55 -33.62 36.42
CA GLU A 58 -4.83 -33.61 37.12
C GLU A 58 -4.61 -33.99 38.60
N GLN A 59 -5.34 -33.30 39.47
CA GLN A 59 -5.71 -33.74 40.83
C GLN A 59 -4.60 -33.86 41.89
N ARG A 60 -4.58 -32.89 42.82
CA ARG A 60 -4.68 -33.14 44.28
C ARG A 60 -4.87 -31.84 45.07
N MET A 61 -6.06 -31.69 45.67
CA MET A 61 -6.23 -30.92 46.91
C MET A 61 -5.66 -31.72 48.09
N PRO A 62 -5.30 -31.08 49.22
CA PRO A 62 -6.31 -30.83 50.25
C PRO A 62 -6.24 -29.44 50.94
N ARG A 63 -7.45 -28.94 51.26
CA ARG A 63 -7.92 -28.25 52.48
C ARG A 63 -6.87 -28.03 53.60
N THR A 64 -6.82 -26.96 54.40
CA THR A 64 -7.75 -25.91 54.87
C THR A 64 -6.94 -24.97 55.77
N HIS A 65 -7.20 -23.66 55.77
CA HIS A 65 -7.51 -22.93 57.00
C HIS A 65 -8.00 -21.52 56.70
N GLU A 66 -9.20 -21.23 57.19
CA GLU A 66 -9.81 -19.91 57.27
C GLU A 66 -8.99 -18.98 58.18
N THR A 67 -8.82 -17.73 57.76
CA THR A 67 -8.96 -16.59 58.67
C THR A 67 -9.57 -15.42 57.90
N HIS A 68 -10.68 -14.92 58.44
CA HIS A 68 -11.40 -13.74 58.01
C HIS A 68 -10.53 -12.47 58.09
N GLY A 69 -10.63 -11.65 57.06
CA GLY A 69 -10.23 -10.25 57.06
C GLY A 69 -11.08 -9.51 56.03
N GLU A 70 -12.17 -8.90 56.49
CA GLU A 70 -12.95 -7.94 55.71
C GLU A 70 -12.04 -6.79 55.28
N SER A 71 -11.85 -6.66 53.97
CA SER A 71 -11.52 -5.38 53.36
C SER A 71 -12.29 -5.29 52.05
N SER A 72 -13.15 -4.29 51.97
CA SER A 72 -14.01 -3.94 50.84
C SER A 72 -13.30 -4.08 49.49
N PRO A 73 -13.94 -4.64 48.45
CA PRO A 73 -13.39 -4.56 47.09
C PRO A 73 -13.51 -3.10 46.64
N LYS A 74 -12.37 -2.41 46.61
CA LYS A 74 -12.22 -1.21 45.81
C LYS A 74 -12.34 -1.70 44.37
N GLU A 75 -13.46 -1.39 43.71
CA GLU A 75 -13.67 -1.68 42.29
C GLU A 75 -12.51 -1.06 41.51
N THR A 76 -11.54 -1.89 41.14
CA THR A 76 -10.62 -1.61 40.06
C THR A 76 -11.46 -1.43 38.80
N PRO A 77 -11.36 -0.32 38.07
CA PRO A 77 -11.95 -0.21 36.75
C PRO A 77 -11.40 -1.38 35.92
N GLN A 78 -12.27 -2.31 35.52
CA GLN A 78 -11.92 -3.33 34.56
C GLN A 78 -11.55 -2.58 33.27
N GLU A 79 -10.26 -2.51 32.96
CA GLU A 79 -9.81 -2.16 31.62
C GLU A 79 -10.41 -3.24 30.70
N GLU A 80 -11.46 -2.89 29.96
CA GLU A 80 -11.97 -3.74 28.89
C GLU A 80 -10.80 -4.00 27.93
N GLU A 81 -10.25 -5.22 27.96
CA GLU A 81 -9.20 -5.62 27.02
C GLU A 81 -9.79 -5.60 25.61
N GLU A 82 -9.55 -4.51 24.87
CA GLU A 82 -10.02 -4.36 23.50
C GLU A 82 -9.41 -5.46 22.61
N GLU A 83 -10.24 -6.31 22.00
CA GLU A 83 -9.81 -7.43 21.15
C GLU A 83 -8.76 -7.00 20.10
N PRO A 84 -7.70 -7.80 19.84
CA PRO A 84 -6.65 -7.41 18.90
C PRO A 84 -7.19 -7.20 17.47
N ILE A 85 -6.79 -6.09 16.82
CA ILE A 85 -7.13 -5.83 15.41
C ILE A 85 -6.20 -6.65 14.53
N VAL A 86 -6.69 -7.78 14.04
CA VAL A 86 -5.98 -8.70 13.15
C VAL A 86 -6.35 -8.40 11.70
N ASP A 87 -5.34 -8.35 10.82
CA ASP A 87 -5.59 -8.16 9.40
C ASP A 87 -6.20 -9.43 8.78
N PRO A 88 -7.19 -9.30 7.89
CA PRO A 88 -7.77 -10.45 7.22
C PRO A 88 -6.70 -11.21 6.42
N PRO A 89 -6.85 -12.53 6.26
CA PRO A 89 -5.98 -13.29 5.36
C PRO A 89 -6.12 -12.77 3.93
N LYS A 90 -5.02 -12.78 3.17
CA LYS A 90 -5.07 -12.44 1.75
C LYS A 90 -6.02 -13.42 1.05
N PRO A 91 -6.93 -12.93 0.20
CA PRO A 91 -7.83 -13.81 -0.50
C PRO A 91 -7.06 -14.66 -1.52
N ASP A 92 -7.47 -15.92 -1.64
CA ASP A 92 -6.95 -16.83 -2.65
C ASP A 92 -7.68 -16.62 -3.98
N GLU A 93 -7.03 -15.94 -4.93
CA GLU A 93 -7.59 -15.72 -6.27
C GLU A 93 -7.61 -16.98 -7.15
N SER A 94 -6.87 -18.03 -6.77
CA SER A 94 -6.81 -19.26 -7.55
C SER A 94 -8.15 -20.01 -7.56
N ILE A 95 -9.06 -19.71 -6.64
CA ILE A 95 -10.43 -20.26 -6.61
C ILE A 95 -11.24 -19.95 -7.88
N PHE A 96 -10.86 -18.92 -8.64
CA PHE A 96 -11.53 -18.54 -9.89
C PHE A 96 -11.00 -19.29 -11.10
N ASN A 97 -9.84 -19.93 -10.97
CA ASN A 97 -9.28 -20.82 -11.96
C ASN A 97 -10.08 -22.12 -11.98
N ASP A 98 -10.45 -22.55 -13.18
CA ASP A 98 -11.19 -23.78 -13.38
C ASP A 98 -10.31 -24.77 -14.15
N PRO A 99 -9.72 -25.78 -13.47
CA PRO A 99 -8.93 -26.81 -14.12
C PRO A 99 -9.73 -27.65 -15.15
N SER A 100 -11.06 -27.63 -15.07
CA SER A 100 -11.95 -28.39 -15.95
C SER A 100 -12.40 -27.60 -17.18
N ASP A 101 -12.02 -26.32 -17.28
CA ASP A 101 -12.32 -25.48 -18.44
C ASP A 101 -11.66 -26.05 -19.70
N PRO A 102 -12.44 -26.45 -20.73
CA PRO A 102 -11.92 -27.13 -21.91
C PRO A 102 -11.00 -26.27 -22.77
N GLU A 103 -11.05 -24.95 -22.59
CA GLU A 103 -10.18 -24.01 -23.28
C GLU A 103 -8.93 -23.64 -22.47
N LYS A 104 -8.86 -24.04 -21.20
CA LYS A 104 -7.65 -23.86 -20.39
C LYS A 104 -6.48 -24.56 -21.06
N LEU A 105 -5.38 -23.85 -21.17
CA LEU A 105 -4.10 -24.37 -21.62
C LEU A 105 -3.09 -24.23 -20.50
N GLU A 106 -2.25 -25.24 -20.36
CA GLU A 106 -1.08 -25.14 -19.51
C GLU A 106 -0.01 -24.28 -20.21
N PRO A 107 0.81 -23.54 -19.44
CA PRO A 107 1.94 -22.83 -20.01
C PRO A 107 2.87 -23.81 -20.71
N GLU A 108 3.21 -23.52 -21.97
CA GLU A 108 4.11 -24.37 -22.73
C GLU A 108 5.55 -24.35 -22.17
N SER A 109 6.27 -25.47 -22.28
CA SER A 109 7.68 -25.58 -21.92
C SER A 109 8.63 -25.28 -23.09
N GLU A 110 8.13 -25.32 -24.33
CA GLU A 110 8.88 -24.96 -25.52
C GLU A 110 9.27 -23.49 -25.50
N ALA A 111 10.49 -23.19 -25.92
CA ALA A 111 10.97 -21.81 -26.03
C ALA A 111 10.07 -21.00 -26.98
N VAL A 112 9.80 -19.75 -26.60
CA VAL A 112 9.07 -18.81 -27.45
C VAL A 112 9.86 -18.57 -28.76
N PRO A 113 9.18 -18.48 -29.92
CA PRO A 113 9.85 -18.18 -31.18
C PRO A 113 10.59 -16.84 -31.12
N SER A 114 11.71 -16.75 -31.84
CA SER A 114 12.47 -15.51 -32.05
C SER A 114 11.57 -14.38 -32.55
N THR A 115 11.73 -13.17 -32.01
CA THR A 115 11.07 -11.96 -32.51
C THR A 115 11.86 -11.27 -33.62
N GLY A 116 12.85 -11.96 -34.19
CA GLY A 116 13.76 -11.44 -35.19
C GLY A 116 14.86 -10.54 -34.59
N PRO A 117 15.69 -9.91 -35.45
CA PRO A 117 16.75 -9.01 -35.01
C PRO A 117 16.20 -7.80 -34.23
N GLU A 118 16.87 -7.43 -33.13
CA GLU A 118 16.45 -6.31 -32.27
C GLU A 118 16.60 -4.94 -32.94
N ASP A 119 17.61 -4.81 -33.81
CA ASP A 119 17.85 -3.60 -34.57
C ASP A 119 16.85 -3.45 -35.72
N LYS A 120 16.51 -2.20 -36.04
CA LYS A 120 15.73 -1.90 -37.25
C LYS A 120 16.54 -2.27 -38.49
N VAL A 121 16.31 -3.47 -39.01
CA VAL A 121 16.85 -3.93 -40.28
C VAL A 121 15.93 -3.45 -41.40
N GLU A 122 16.44 -2.54 -42.24
CA GLU A 122 15.81 -2.20 -43.51
C GLU A 122 16.20 -3.27 -44.54
N LEU A 123 15.18 -3.94 -45.09
CA LEU A 123 15.36 -4.96 -46.12
C LEU A 123 15.61 -4.29 -47.48
N ARG A 124 16.47 -4.90 -48.32
CA ARG A 124 16.55 -4.55 -49.75
C ARG A 124 15.31 -5.06 -50.49
N ASP A 125 15.07 -4.53 -51.69
CA ASP A 125 13.90 -4.90 -52.51
C ASP A 125 13.78 -6.42 -52.73
N ASP A 126 14.89 -7.10 -53.02
CA ASP A 126 14.93 -8.55 -53.21
C ASP A 126 14.65 -9.35 -51.92
N GLU A 127 15.08 -8.81 -50.77
CA GLU A 127 14.79 -9.39 -49.46
C GLU A 127 13.33 -9.14 -49.05
N MET A 128 12.76 -7.98 -49.39
CA MET A 128 11.34 -7.69 -49.18
C MET A 128 10.47 -8.62 -50.03
N ASP A 129 10.82 -8.85 -51.30
CA ASP A 129 10.11 -9.78 -52.17
C ASP A 129 10.17 -11.21 -51.62
N LYS A 130 11.33 -11.64 -51.15
CA LYS A 130 11.48 -12.94 -50.48
C LYS A 130 10.64 -13.04 -49.20
N GLN A 131 10.65 -12.01 -48.35
CA GLN A 131 9.82 -11.98 -47.14
C GLN A 131 8.33 -12.04 -47.48
N ASN A 132 7.90 -11.35 -48.54
CA ASN A 132 6.53 -11.40 -49.03
C ASN A 132 6.16 -12.78 -49.56
N GLY A 133 7.08 -13.47 -50.25
CA GLY A 133 6.91 -14.87 -50.64
C GLY A 133 6.69 -15.78 -49.43
N LEU A 134 7.52 -15.66 -48.39
CA LEU A 134 7.35 -16.44 -47.15
C LEU A 134 6.00 -16.15 -46.46
N LYS A 135 5.55 -14.90 -46.45
CA LYS A 135 4.23 -14.51 -45.92
C LYS A 135 3.08 -15.14 -46.71
N GLN A 136 3.23 -15.23 -48.03
CA GLN A 136 2.25 -15.88 -48.89
C GLN A 136 2.23 -17.39 -48.63
N GLU A 137 3.39 -18.06 -48.63
CA GLU A 137 3.52 -19.48 -48.31
C GLU A 137 2.93 -19.82 -46.93
N ALA A 138 3.13 -18.95 -45.93
CA ALA A 138 2.54 -19.11 -44.61
C ALA A 138 1.01 -19.00 -44.62
N THR A 139 0.47 -18.12 -45.46
CA THR A 139 -0.99 -17.95 -45.62
C THR A 139 -1.60 -19.14 -46.33
N GLU A 140 -0.97 -19.62 -47.41
CA GLU A 140 -1.38 -20.85 -48.12
C GLU A 140 -1.34 -22.06 -47.18
N ALA A 141 -0.28 -22.21 -46.39
CA ALA A 141 -0.20 -23.27 -45.39
C ALA A 141 -1.34 -23.21 -44.34
N LEU A 142 -1.80 -22.01 -43.97
CA LEU A 142 -2.96 -21.87 -43.09
C LEU A 142 -4.28 -22.25 -43.75
N GLU A 143 -4.44 -21.97 -45.04
CA GLU A 143 -5.60 -22.38 -45.83
C GLU A 143 -5.65 -23.90 -46.00
N ASP A 144 -4.49 -24.53 -46.17
CA ASP A 144 -4.31 -25.99 -46.19
C ASP A 144 -4.46 -26.65 -44.80
N GLY A 145 -4.49 -25.85 -43.73
CA GLY A 145 -4.57 -26.33 -42.35
C GLY A 145 -3.24 -26.80 -41.74
N ASP A 146 -2.13 -26.64 -42.44
CA ASP A 146 -0.79 -26.96 -41.95
C ASP A 146 -0.24 -25.84 -41.06
N LEU A 147 -0.61 -25.90 -39.78
CA LEU A 147 -0.24 -24.90 -38.78
C LEU A 147 1.27 -24.85 -38.49
N HIS A 148 1.98 -25.98 -38.57
CA HIS A 148 3.41 -26.02 -38.30
C HIS A 148 4.19 -25.37 -39.45
N LYS A 149 3.85 -25.71 -40.70
CA LYS A 149 4.45 -25.06 -41.86
C LYS A 149 4.15 -23.55 -41.88
N ALA A 150 2.93 -23.15 -41.52
CA ALA A 150 2.60 -21.73 -41.39
C ALA A 150 3.47 -21.03 -40.33
N LEU A 151 3.65 -21.65 -39.16
CA LEU A 151 4.51 -21.13 -38.09
C LEU A 151 5.96 -20.97 -38.56
N ASP A 152 6.51 -21.97 -39.24
CA ASP A 152 7.89 -21.96 -39.75
C ASP A 152 8.07 -20.82 -40.75
N LYS A 153 7.16 -20.68 -41.72
CA LYS A 153 7.22 -19.64 -42.74
C LYS A 153 7.05 -18.22 -42.18
N TYR A 154 6.18 -18.04 -41.19
CA TYR A 154 6.11 -16.76 -40.49
C TYR A 154 7.37 -16.47 -39.68
N SER A 155 8.00 -17.48 -39.09
CA SER A 155 9.23 -17.31 -38.31
C SER A 155 10.40 -16.95 -39.21
N GLU A 156 10.58 -17.65 -40.33
CA GLU A 156 11.57 -17.30 -41.37
C GLU A 156 11.37 -15.84 -41.84
N ALA A 157 10.11 -15.43 -42.09
CA ALA A 157 9.82 -14.06 -42.51
C ALA A 157 10.18 -13.03 -41.43
N ILE A 158 9.95 -13.33 -40.15
CA ILE A 158 10.28 -12.45 -39.02
C ILE A 158 11.79 -12.36 -38.80
N ASP A 159 12.50 -13.48 -38.90
CA ASP A 159 13.95 -13.56 -38.69
C ASP A 159 14.75 -12.83 -39.78
N MET A 160 14.17 -12.60 -40.96
CA MET A 160 14.75 -11.70 -41.97
C MET A 160 14.88 -10.24 -41.48
N GLY A 161 14.09 -9.83 -40.48
CA GLY A 161 14.01 -8.43 -40.02
C GLY A 161 12.86 -7.65 -40.70
N GLY A 162 12.69 -6.38 -40.32
CA GLY A 162 11.60 -5.54 -40.87
C GLY A 162 10.18 -6.05 -40.55
N ALA A 163 10.03 -6.90 -39.54
CA ALA A 163 8.74 -7.50 -39.18
C ALA A 163 7.73 -6.42 -38.76
N THR A 164 6.52 -6.50 -39.32
CA THR A 164 5.43 -5.57 -39.02
C THR A 164 4.56 -6.09 -37.88
N ALA A 165 3.80 -5.19 -37.22
CA ALA A 165 2.81 -5.58 -36.21
C ALA A 165 1.82 -6.65 -36.73
N LEU A 166 1.43 -6.55 -38.00
CA LEU A 166 0.55 -7.54 -38.64
C LEU A 166 1.20 -8.92 -38.77
N LEU A 167 2.51 -8.97 -39.05
CA LEU A 167 3.24 -10.23 -39.19
C LEU A 167 3.29 -10.99 -37.87
N PHE A 168 3.63 -10.29 -36.77
CA PHE A 168 3.57 -10.84 -35.42
C PHE A 168 2.15 -11.27 -35.05
N ALA A 169 1.12 -10.44 -35.29
CA ALA A 169 -0.27 -10.80 -35.01
C ALA A 169 -0.74 -12.04 -35.80
N ARG A 170 -0.26 -12.24 -37.04
CA ARG A 170 -0.54 -13.44 -37.82
C ARG A 170 0.11 -14.67 -37.20
N ARG A 171 1.41 -14.63 -36.87
CA ARG A 171 2.11 -15.74 -36.22
C ARG A 171 1.50 -16.08 -34.85
N ALA A 172 1.15 -15.07 -34.05
CA ALA A 172 0.45 -15.25 -32.77
C ALA A 172 -0.90 -15.98 -32.92
N THR A 173 -1.64 -15.71 -34.01
CA THR A 173 -2.88 -16.43 -34.32
C THR A 173 -2.61 -17.92 -34.56
N VAL A 174 -1.53 -18.26 -35.28
CA VAL A 174 -1.11 -19.65 -35.52
C VAL A 174 -0.70 -20.33 -34.22
N LEU A 175 0.07 -19.63 -33.38
CA LEU A 175 0.51 -20.12 -32.08
C LEU A 175 -0.67 -20.45 -31.16
N LEU A 176 -1.74 -19.65 -31.15
CA LEU A 176 -2.96 -20.00 -30.41
C LEU A 176 -3.63 -21.27 -30.93
N LYS A 177 -3.70 -21.46 -32.25
CA LYS A 177 -4.23 -22.69 -32.85
C LYS A 177 -3.37 -23.92 -32.51
N LEU A 178 -2.06 -23.72 -32.37
CA LEU A 178 -1.09 -24.72 -31.90
C LEU A 178 -1.07 -24.89 -30.38
N LYS A 179 -1.97 -24.23 -29.63
CA LYS A 179 -2.05 -24.28 -28.17
C LYS A 179 -0.76 -23.80 -27.46
N ARG A 180 -0.12 -22.77 -28.01
CA ARG A 180 1.09 -22.13 -27.46
C ARG A 180 0.79 -20.69 -26.99
N PRO A 181 0.08 -20.52 -25.86
CA PRO A 181 -0.40 -19.22 -25.42
C PRO A 181 0.71 -18.26 -24.96
N LEU A 182 1.80 -18.70 -24.33
CA LEU A 182 2.89 -17.80 -23.92
C LEU A 182 3.64 -17.23 -25.12
N ALA A 183 3.90 -18.06 -26.13
CA ALA A 183 4.48 -17.64 -27.39
C ALA A 183 3.56 -16.64 -28.12
N ALA A 184 2.24 -16.89 -28.12
CA ALA A 184 1.27 -15.96 -28.69
C ALA A 184 1.25 -14.61 -27.96
N ILE A 185 1.39 -14.60 -26.63
CA ILE A 185 1.53 -13.37 -25.83
C ILE A 185 2.79 -12.61 -26.25
N SER A 186 3.93 -13.30 -26.37
CA SER A 186 5.21 -12.68 -26.78
C SER A 186 5.09 -11.99 -28.14
N ASP A 187 4.47 -12.65 -29.12
CA ASP A 187 4.24 -12.06 -30.44
C ASP A 187 3.24 -10.90 -30.39
N ALA A 188 2.17 -11.02 -29.60
CA ALA A 188 1.21 -9.93 -29.43
C ALA A 188 1.86 -8.70 -28.76
N ASP A 189 2.75 -8.91 -27.79
CA ASP A 189 3.56 -7.85 -27.19
C ASP A 189 4.49 -7.18 -28.21
N ALA A 190 5.16 -7.97 -29.06
CA ALA A 190 5.96 -7.43 -30.16
C ALA A 190 5.10 -6.62 -31.15
N ALA A 191 3.91 -7.10 -31.48
CA ALA A 191 2.96 -6.39 -32.33
C ALA A 191 2.52 -5.05 -31.70
N LEU A 192 2.19 -5.03 -30.41
CA LEU A 192 1.75 -3.83 -29.69
C LEU A 192 2.88 -2.82 -29.46
N LYS A 193 4.14 -3.28 -29.33
CA LYS A 193 5.30 -2.37 -29.33
C LYS A 193 5.44 -1.61 -30.65
N LEU A 194 5.12 -2.27 -31.77
CA LEU A 194 5.18 -1.66 -33.10
C LEU A 194 3.93 -0.84 -33.45
N ASN A 195 2.76 -1.30 -33.01
CA ASN A 195 1.49 -0.62 -33.19
C ASN A 195 0.63 -0.74 -31.92
N PRO A 196 0.71 0.26 -31.02
CA PRO A 196 -0.06 0.29 -29.78
C PRO A 196 -1.58 0.32 -29.97
N ASP A 197 -2.07 0.70 -31.15
CA ASP A 197 -3.50 0.81 -31.47
C ASP A 197 -4.01 -0.43 -32.22
N SER A 198 -3.29 -1.55 -32.16
CA SER A 198 -3.72 -2.79 -32.82
C SER A 198 -4.77 -3.53 -32.01
N GLY A 199 -6.06 -3.29 -32.31
CA GLY A 199 -7.17 -4.05 -31.71
C GLY A 199 -7.03 -5.56 -31.87
N ARG A 200 -6.52 -6.02 -33.02
CA ARG A 200 -6.21 -7.45 -33.27
C ARG A 200 -5.12 -8.00 -32.32
N ALA A 201 -4.06 -7.25 -32.05
CA ALA A 201 -3.00 -7.72 -31.16
C ALA A 201 -3.48 -7.82 -29.70
N TYR A 202 -4.24 -6.82 -29.23
CA TYR A 202 -4.92 -6.90 -27.93
C TYR A 202 -5.84 -8.11 -27.85
N ARG A 203 -6.67 -8.35 -28.88
CA ARG A 203 -7.59 -9.49 -28.93
C ARG A 203 -6.86 -10.83 -28.76
N ILE A 204 -5.77 -11.00 -29.51
CA ILE A 204 -4.95 -12.22 -29.45
C ILE A 204 -4.32 -12.39 -28.05
N ARG A 205 -3.75 -11.33 -27.48
CA ARG A 205 -3.13 -11.38 -26.14
C ARG A 205 -4.18 -11.67 -25.07
N GLY A 206 -5.36 -11.07 -25.18
CA GLY A 206 -6.50 -11.30 -24.30
C GLY A 206 -7.01 -12.75 -24.34
N ILE A 207 -7.19 -13.32 -25.54
CA ILE A 207 -7.56 -14.73 -25.72
C ILE A 207 -6.47 -15.65 -25.15
N ALA A 208 -5.19 -15.35 -25.39
CA ALA A 208 -4.08 -16.14 -24.85
C ALA A 208 -4.07 -16.12 -23.30
N ASN A 209 -4.26 -14.95 -22.69
CA ASN A 209 -4.39 -14.79 -21.25
C ASN A 209 -5.63 -15.50 -20.69
N ARG A 210 -6.77 -15.49 -21.41
CA ARG A 210 -7.97 -16.27 -21.04
C ARG A 210 -7.69 -17.77 -21.01
N LYS A 211 -6.92 -18.28 -21.97
CA LYS A 211 -6.53 -19.70 -21.99
C LYS A 211 -5.59 -20.06 -20.84
N LEU A 212 -4.79 -19.11 -20.38
CA LEU A 212 -3.95 -19.25 -19.17
C LEU A 212 -4.68 -18.89 -17.86
N GLN A 213 -5.97 -18.53 -17.93
CA GLN A 213 -6.78 -18.07 -16.79
C GLN A 213 -6.18 -16.87 -16.04
N ARG A 214 -5.48 -16.01 -16.79
CA ARG A 214 -4.97 -14.71 -16.34
C ARG A 214 -6.05 -13.65 -16.51
N TRP A 215 -7.07 -13.71 -15.65
CA TRP A 215 -8.35 -13.01 -15.83
C TRP A 215 -8.21 -11.49 -15.93
N GLU A 216 -7.36 -10.87 -15.11
CA GLU A 216 -7.12 -9.42 -15.12
C GLU A 216 -6.54 -8.94 -16.45
N GLN A 217 -5.47 -9.60 -16.91
CA GLN A 217 -4.80 -9.26 -18.16
C GLN A 217 -5.72 -9.53 -19.35
N ALA A 218 -6.45 -10.66 -19.31
CA ALA A 218 -7.44 -11.00 -20.34
C ALA A 218 -8.55 -9.95 -20.44
N HIS A 219 -9.13 -9.52 -19.30
CA HIS A 219 -10.18 -8.50 -19.26
C HIS A 219 -9.68 -7.18 -19.87
N SER A 220 -8.54 -6.69 -19.40
CA SER A 220 -7.97 -5.43 -19.89
C SER A 220 -7.71 -5.46 -21.39
N ASP A 221 -7.16 -6.57 -21.91
CA ASP A 221 -6.83 -6.71 -23.32
C ASP A 221 -8.08 -6.84 -24.20
N LEU A 222 -9.07 -7.65 -23.78
CA LEU A 222 -10.31 -7.83 -24.53
C LEU A 222 -11.16 -6.56 -24.55
N ALA A 223 -11.22 -5.83 -23.43
CA ALA A 223 -11.89 -4.54 -23.37
C ALA A 223 -11.22 -3.51 -24.29
N ALA A 224 -9.88 -3.44 -24.29
CA ALA A 224 -9.12 -2.58 -25.20
C ALA A 224 -9.38 -2.95 -26.67
N ALA A 225 -9.38 -4.24 -26.99
CA ALA A 225 -9.66 -4.73 -28.34
C ALA A 225 -11.05 -4.33 -28.82
N GLN A 226 -12.09 -4.53 -28.01
CA GLN A 226 -13.49 -4.20 -28.35
C GLN A 226 -13.70 -2.68 -28.51
N ASN A 227 -12.97 -1.87 -27.75
CA ASN A 227 -13.03 -0.41 -27.88
C ASN A 227 -12.36 0.11 -29.16
N ILE A 228 -11.30 -0.56 -29.64
CA ILE A 228 -10.57 -0.16 -30.84
C ILE A 228 -11.25 -0.68 -32.11
N ASP A 229 -11.55 -1.98 -32.15
CA ASP A 229 -12.13 -2.67 -33.29
C ASP A 229 -13.07 -3.76 -32.78
N PHE A 230 -14.35 -3.40 -32.67
CA PHE A 230 -15.41 -4.26 -32.17
C PHE A 230 -15.51 -5.55 -32.99
N ASP A 231 -15.57 -6.67 -32.30
CA ASP A 231 -15.69 -8.00 -32.91
C ASP A 231 -16.65 -8.86 -32.12
N GLU A 232 -17.82 -9.11 -32.73
CA GLU A 232 -18.90 -9.93 -32.17
C GLU A 232 -18.41 -11.36 -31.85
N ALA A 233 -17.49 -11.91 -32.64
CA ALA A 233 -16.97 -13.26 -32.42
C ALA A 233 -16.15 -13.40 -31.12
N THR A 234 -15.70 -12.27 -30.56
CA THR A 234 -14.93 -12.24 -29.31
C THR A 234 -15.77 -11.77 -28.11
N GLU A 235 -17.03 -11.40 -28.32
CA GLU A 235 -17.90 -10.88 -27.26
C GLU A 235 -18.20 -11.95 -26.19
N GLU A 236 -18.47 -13.19 -26.58
CA GLU A 236 -18.73 -14.29 -25.64
C GLU A 236 -17.51 -14.59 -24.75
N VAL A 237 -16.31 -14.58 -25.35
CA VAL A 237 -15.05 -14.74 -24.60
C VAL A 237 -14.84 -13.59 -23.63
N HIS A 238 -15.13 -12.35 -24.06
CA HIS A 238 -15.02 -11.17 -23.21
C HIS A 238 -15.97 -11.23 -22.02
N LYS A 239 -17.25 -11.55 -22.24
CA LYS A 239 -18.25 -11.71 -21.15
C LYS A 239 -17.81 -12.75 -20.13
N TYR A 240 -17.34 -13.91 -20.59
CA TYR A 240 -16.85 -14.95 -19.69
C TYR A 240 -15.67 -14.48 -18.83
N VAL A 241 -14.74 -13.74 -19.43
CA VAL A 241 -13.59 -13.15 -18.72
C VAL A 241 -14.04 -12.06 -17.75
N ASP A 242 -14.99 -11.21 -18.14
CA ASP A 242 -15.55 -10.14 -17.31
C ASP A 242 -16.20 -10.70 -16.05
N GLU A 243 -17.02 -11.76 -16.18
CA GLU A 243 -17.63 -12.42 -15.03
C GLU A 243 -16.61 -12.96 -14.01
N LYS A 244 -15.45 -13.43 -14.48
CA LYS A 244 -14.36 -13.91 -13.63
C LYS A 244 -13.62 -12.75 -12.98
N TRP A 245 -13.28 -11.73 -13.77
CA TRP A 245 -12.59 -10.54 -13.31
C TRP A 245 -13.42 -9.71 -12.31
N ASP A 246 -14.73 -9.61 -12.52
CA ASP A 246 -15.65 -8.91 -11.61
C ASP A 246 -15.63 -9.53 -10.22
N LYS A 247 -15.61 -10.86 -10.12
CA LYS A 247 -15.52 -11.54 -8.83
C LYS A 247 -14.17 -11.34 -8.15
N ILE A 248 -13.07 -11.41 -8.91
CA ILE A 248 -11.72 -11.15 -8.41
C ILE A 248 -11.60 -9.71 -7.92
N SER A 249 -12.06 -8.74 -8.71
CA SER A 249 -11.97 -7.32 -8.39
C SER A 249 -12.85 -6.94 -7.19
N GLN A 250 -14.05 -7.53 -7.06
CA GLN A 250 -14.90 -7.40 -5.87
C GLN A 250 -14.18 -7.92 -4.61
N MET A 251 -13.63 -9.13 -4.68
CA MET A 251 -12.89 -9.73 -3.57
C MET A 251 -11.65 -8.91 -3.15
N ARG A 252 -10.88 -8.40 -4.12
CA ARG A 252 -9.75 -7.49 -3.87
C ARG A 252 -10.21 -6.20 -3.20
N ARG A 253 -11.34 -5.63 -3.64
CA ARG A 253 -11.92 -4.41 -3.08
C ARG A 253 -12.38 -4.62 -1.64
N GLU A 254 -13.05 -5.72 -1.35
CA GLU A 254 -13.49 -6.07 0.01
C GLU A 254 -12.28 -6.26 0.94
N TYR A 255 -11.25 -6.97 0.49
CA TYR A 255 -10.01 -7.14 1.24
C TYR A 255 -9.35 -5.78 1.55
N GLN A 256 -9.27 -4.88 0.57
CA GLN A 256 -8.69 -3.55 0.77
C GLN A 256 -9.53 -2.70 1.75
N ASN A 257 -10.85 -2.75 1.65
CA ASN A 257 -11.74 -2.03 2.57
C ASN A 257 -11.53 -2.50 4.02
N GLN A 258 -11.39 -3.81 4.24
CA GLN A 258 -11.12 -4.37 5.57
C GLN A 258 -9.75 -3.91 6.12
N LEU A 259 -8.71 -3.87 5.29
CA LEU A 259 -7.42 -3.32 5.68
C LEU A 259 -7.51 -1.85 6.06
N ASP A 260 -8.24 -1.05 5.28
CA ASP A 260 -8.41 0.39 5.54
C ASP A 260 -9.21 0.63 6.82
N GLU A 261 -10.25 -0.17 7.07
CA GLU A 261 -11.04 -0.15 8.29
C GLU A 261 -10.19 -0.52 9.51
N ASN A 262 -9.42 -1.61 9.45
CA ASN A 262 -8.50 -2.01 10.51
C ASN A 262 -7.45 -0.94 10.80
N ASN A 263 -6.90 -0.31 9.77
CA ASN A 263 -5.95 0.79 9.92
C ASN A 263 -6.59 2.02 10.57
N LYS A 264 -7.85 2.31 10.26
CA LYS A 264 -8.61 3.38 10.90
C LYS A 264 -8.86 3.06 12.38
N LEU A 265 -9.31 1.85 12.69
CA LEU A 265 -9.54 1.39 14.06
C LEU A 265 -8.24 1.43 14.90
N ARG A 266 -7.10 1.01 14.34
CA ARG A 266 -5.78 1.11 15.01
C ARG A 266 -5.45 2.55 15.38
N LYS A 267 -5.66 3.50 14.47
CA LYS A 267 -5.45 4.94 14.73
C LYS A 267 -6.41 5.48 15.79
N GLU A 268 -7.68 5.11 15.73
CA GLU A 268 -8.69 5.53 16.71
C GLU A 268 -8.37 5.02 18.11
N ARG A 269 -7.97 3.74 18.24
CA ARG A 269 -7.51 3.15 19.50
C ARG A 269 -6.26 3.85 20.03
N GLU A 270 -5.31 4.18 19.17
CA GLU A 270 -4.11 4.92 19.57
C GLU A 270 -4.47 6.33 20.09
N ILE A 271 -5.36 7.04 19.40
CA ILE A 271 -5.85 8.35 19.85
C ILE A 271 -6.60 8.23 21.19
N LYS A 272 -7.46 7.22 21.34
CA LYS A 272 -8.19 6.95 22.58
C LYS A 272 -7.22 6.67 23.74
N LYS A 273 -6.22 5.81 23.53
CA LYS A 273 -5.16 5.50 24.50
C LYS A 273 -4.36 6.75 24.90
N ARG A 274 -3.94 7.57 23.92
CA ARG A 274 -3.23 8.84 24.18
C ARG A 274 -4.09 9.83 24.99
N ARG A 275 -5.38 9.96 24.66
CA ARG A 275 -6.31 10.82 25.40
C ARG A 275 -6.53 10.34 26.83
N ALA A 276 -6.75 9.04 27.02
CA ALA A 276 -6.90 8.44 28.34
C ALA A 276 -5.62 8.60 29.19
N ALA A 277 -4.44 8.38 28.61
CA ALA A 277 -3.16 8.60 29.29
C ALA A 277 -2.95 10.08 29.68
N ALA A 278 -3.29 11.01 28.79
CA ALA A 278 -3.20 12.45 29.08
C ALA A 278 -4.17 12.87 30.20
N GLN A 279 -5.41 12.36 30.18
CA GLN A 279 -6.39 12.62 31.24
C GLN A 279 -5.93 12.06 32.58
N LYS A 280 -5.45 10.81 32.61
CA LYS A 280 -4.92 10.17 33.83
C LYS A 280 -3.70 10.93 34.38
N ALA A 281 -2.81 11.42 33.52
CA ALA A 281 -1.66 12.21 33.93
C ALA A 281 -2.08 13.57 34.54
N TYR A 282 -3.08 14.23 33.96
CA TYR A 282 -3.63 15.48 34.48
C TYR A 282 -4.29 15.30 35.85
N GLU A 283 -5.10 14.24 36.02
CA GLU A 283 -5.75 13.92 37.29
C GLU A 283 -4.72 13.60 38.39
N ALA A 284 -3.70 12.79 38.07
CA ALA A 284 -2.61 12.48 39.02
C ALA A 284 -1.81 13.73 39.42
N GLN A 285 -1.58 14.66 38.50
CA GLN A 285 -0.91 15.93 38.81
C GLN A 285 -1.76 16.80 39.74
N LYS A 286 -3.08 16.87 39.47
CA LYS A 286 -4.02 17.61 40.32
C LYS A 286 -4.07 17.04 41.74
N GLU A 287 -4.12 15.72 41.90
CA GLU A 287 -4.11 15.06 43.22
C GLU A 287 -2.80 15.33 43.98
N ALA A 288 -1.65 15.27 43.29
CA ALA A 288 -0.35 15.56 43.91
C ALA A 288 -0.24 17.01 44.42
N ASP A 289 -0.80 17.97 43.68
CA ASP A 289 -0.86 19.38 44.08
C ASP A 289 -1.81 19.61 45.27
N GLU A 290 -2.91 18.86 45.37
CA GLU A 290 -3.85 18.92 46.52
C GLU A 290 -3.26 18.29 47.80
N GLU A 291 -2.41 17.24 47.68
CA GLU A 291 -1.73 16.61 48.82
C GLU A 291 -0.55 17.43 49.39
N HIS A 292 0.06 18.31 48.59
CA HIS A 292 1.21 19.14 49.00
C HIS A 292 0.82 20.50 49.60
N HIS A 293 -0.18 20.53 50.50
CA HIS A 293 -0.48 21.70 51.33
C HIS A 293 0.29 21.67 52.68
N PRO A 294 1.35 22.46 52.90
CA PRO A 294 1.86 22.72 54.23
C PRO A 294 0.92 23.69 54.96
N GLN A 295 0.63 23.40 56.24
CA GLN A 295 -0.07 24.34 57.11
C GLN A 295 0.72 25.66 57.19
N SER A 296 0.17 26.73 56.63
CA SER A 296 0.42 28.07 57.14
C SER A 296 -0.87 28.89 57.07
N SER A 297 -1.31 29.30 58.24
CA SER A 297 -2.46 30.18 58.48
C SER A 297 -2.06 31.64 58.26
N SER A 298 -2.76 32.37 57.39
CA SER A 298 -3.48 33.61 57.73
C SER A 298 -3.99 34.34 56.47
N SER A 299 -5.31 34.33 56.31
CA SER A 299 -6.20 35.32 55.66
C SER A 299 -5.59 36.45 54.80
N SER A 300 -5.94 36.49 53.50
CA SER A 300 -6.73 37.58 52.87
C SER A 300 -7.03 37.33 51.37
N MET A 301 -8.32 37.38 51.03
CA MET A 301 -8.99 37.44 49.71
C MET A 301 -9.23 36.14 48.88
N PRO A 302 -10.50 35.88 48.46
CA PRO A 302 -10.90 34.71 47.69
C PRO A 302 -10.95 35.00 46.18
N GLY A 303 -10.24 34.23 45.35
CA GLY A 303 -10.35 34.32 43.88
C GLY A 303 -9.10 34.00 43.05
N GLY A 304 -8.11 33.28 43.59
CA GLY A 304 -6.88 32.92 42.86
C GLY A 304 -6.98 31.55 42.19
N PHE A 305 -6.82 31.54 40.86
CA PHE A 305 -6.57 30.37 40.02
C PHE A 305 -5.41 29.50 40.59
N PRO A 306 -5.55 28.16 40.69
CA PRO A 306 -4.45 27.26 41.03
C PRO A 306 -3.63 27.01 39.76
N GLY A 307 -2.49 27.67 39.64
CA GLY A 307 -1.60 27.55 38.49
C GLY A 307 -0.18 27.89 38.89
N GLY A 308 0.46 27.00 39.65
CA GLY A 308 1.91 27.01 39.84
C GLY A 308 2.57 26.76 38.48
N MET A 309 3.14 27.81 37.90
CA MET A 309 3.78 27.76 36.59
C MET A 309 5.08 26.94 36.68
N PRO A 310 5.24 25.84 35.91
CA PRO A 310 6.48 25.09 35.85
C PRO A 310 7.58 25.96 35.25
N GLY A 311 8.73 26.02 35.92
CA GLY A 311 9.91 26.75 35.47
C GLY A 311 10.34 26.28 34.08
N GLY A 312 10.24 27.17 33.09
CA GLY A 312 10.61 26.87 31.71
C GLY A 312 10.10 27.87 30.68
N MET A 313 10.05 29.17 31.00
CA MET A 313 9.82 30.21 30.00
C MET A 313 11.14 30.93 29.72
N PRO A 314 11.61 31.00 28.45
CA PRO A 314 12.78 31.79 28.11
C PRO A 314 12.47 33.24 28.46
N HIS A 315 13.44 33.93 29.06
CA HIS A 315 13.32 35.33 29.45
C HIS A 315 12.93 36.19 28.24
N MET A 316 11.63 36.39 28.02
CA MET A 316 11.10 37.24 26.96
C MET A 316 11.44 38.67 27.32
N SER A 317 12.52 39.17 26.74
CA SER A 317 13.13 40.46 27.05
C SER A 317 12.42 41.62 26.34
N ASP A 318 11.10 41.55 26.14
CA ASP A 318 10.32 42.59 25.48
C ASP A 318 9.27 43.19 26.43
N PRO A 319 9.45 44.44 26.89
CA PRO A 319 8.55 45.12 27.83
C PRO A 319 7.10 45.14 27.36
N ASP A 320 6.87 45.22 26.04
CA ASP A 320 5.53 45.32 25.48
C ASP A 320 4.78 43.97 25.55
N LEU A 321 5.49 42.84 25.42
CA LEU A 321 4.91 41.51 25.59
C LEU A 321 4.65 41.22 27.08
N GLN A 322 5.49 41.71 27.97
CA GLN A 322 5.26 41.59 29.41
C GLN A 322 4.02 42.39 29.85
N ALA A 323 3.82 43.59 29.30
CA ALA A 323 2.61 44.39 29.50
C ALA A 323 1.37 43.70 28.92
N ALA A 324 1.49 43.00 27.79
CA ALA A 324 0.42 42.21 27.19
C ALA A 324 -0.08 41.09 28.09
N PHE A 325 0.83 40.30 28.68
CA PHE A 325 0.48 39.23 29.63
C PHE A 325 -0.08 39.74 30.96
N SER A 326 0.20 41.00 31.28
CA SER A 326 -0.35 41.66 32.47
C SER A 326 -1.72 42.28 32.22
N ASN A 327 -2.18 42.36 30.97
CA ASN A 327 -3.50 42.89 30.62
C ASN A 327 -4.55 41.76 30.62
N PRO A 328 -5.51 41.78 31.56
CA PRO A 328 -6.50 40.70 31.69
C PRO A 328 -7.39 40.52 30.46
N LYS A 329 -7.64 41.58 29.68
CA LYS A 329 -8.40 41.48 28.42
C LYS A 329 -7.62 40.75 27.33
N VAL A 330 -6.31 40.95 27.26
CA VAL A 330 -5.43 40.29 26.29
C VAL A 330 -5.29 38.81 26.60
N MET A 331 -5.16 38.45 27.89
CA MET A 331 -5.12 37.06 28.33
C MET A 331 -6.42 36.31 28.05
N ALA A 332 -7.57 36.93 28.32
CA ALA A 332 -8.88 36.35 27.99
C ALA A 332 -9.04 36.12 26.48
N ALA A 333 -8.64 37.10 25.66
CA ALA A 333 -8.68 36.98 24.20
C ALA A 333 -7.75 35.87 23.67
N MET A 334 -6.56 35.72 24.27
CA MET A 334 -5.61 34.66 23.89
C MET A 334 -6.12 33.27 24.25
N GLN A 335 -6.73 33.12 25.43
CA GLN A 335 -7.32 31.86 25.88
C GLN A 335 -8.51 31.45 25.00
N GLU A 336 -9.40 32.39 24.66
CA GLU A 336 -10.51 32.12 23.75
C GLU A 336 -10.06 31.78 22.33
N MET A 337 -9.00 32.42 21.83
CA MET A 337 -8.41 32.08 20.53
C MET A 337 -7.79 30.68 20.52
N MET A 338 -7.17 30.26 21.62
CA MET A 338 -6.58 28.94 21.76
C MET A 338 -7.64 27.83 21.82
N GLN A 339 -8.80 28.12 22.41
CA GLN A 339 -9.94 27.21 22.43
C GLN A 339 -10.74 27.23 21.12
N ASN A 340 -10.80 28.38 20.44
CA ASN A 340 -11.51 28.55 19.17
C ASN A 340 -10.80 29.56 18.25
N PRO A 341 -10.04 29.08 17.24
CA PRO A 341 -9.25 29.94 16.34
C PRO A 341 -10.10 30.94 15.53
N ALA A 342 -11.39 30.65 15.32
CA ALA A 342 -12.30 31.52 14.56
C ALA A 342 -12.57 32.86 15.28
N ASN A 343 -12.41 32.91 16.61
CA ASN A 343 -12.60 34.13 17.38
C ASN A 343 -11.44 35.14 17.23
N ALA A 344 -10.35 34.76 16.55
CA ALA A 344 -9.19 35.63 16.38
C ALA A 344 -9.52 36.97 15.69
N MET A 345 -10.39 36.96 14.67
CA MET A 345 -10.73 38.18 13.91
C MET A 345 -11.48 39.22 14.75
N LYS A 346 -12.27 38.76 15.73
CA LYS A 346 -13.01 39.62 16.67
C LYS A 346 -12.04 40.46 17.51
N TYR A 347 -10.96 39.83 17.99
CA TYR A 347 -9.97 40.47 18.87
C TYR A 347 -8.91 41.26 18.11
N MET A 348 -8.69 40.98 16.82
CA MET A 348 -7.87 41.83 15.95
C MET A 348 -8.48 43.21 15.69
N SER A 349 -9.81 43.31 15.75
CA SER A 349 -10.55 44.57 15.55
C SER A 349 -10.72 45.39 16.83
N ASP A 350 -10.29 44.86 17.98
CA ASP A 350 -10.37 45.54 19.27
C ASP A 350 -9.24 46.57 19.41
N PRO A 351 -9.54 47.84 19.75
CA PRO A 351 -8.55 48.91 19.78
C PRO A 351 -7.51 48.77 20.92
N GLU A 352 -7.79 48.01 21.98
CA GLU A 352 -6.86 47.76 23.09
C GLU A 352 -6.09 46.44 22.89
N VAL A 353 -6.74 45.42 22.35
CA VAL A 353 -6.20 44.06 22.26
C VAL A 353 -5.58 43.76 20.89
N GLY A 354 -6.13 44.31 19.81
CA GLY A 354 -5.72 44.06 18.43
C GLY A 354 -4.25 44.38 18.13
N PRO A 355 -3.73 45.57 18.50
CA PRO A 355 -2.32 45.92 18.26
C PRO A 355 -1.35 44.97 18.97
N ILE A 356 -1.74 44.48 20.14
CA ILE A 356 -0.93 43.58 20.98
C ILE A 356 -0.90 42.17 20.37
N LEU A 357 -2.05 41.65 19.96
CA LEU A 357 -2.15 40.34 19.31
C LEU A 357 -1.41 40.30 17.96
N GLN A 358 -1.46 41.38 17.19
CA GLN A 358 -0.73 41.48 15.91
C GLN A 358 0.80 41.46 16.11
N LYS A 359 1.29 42.12 17.17
CA LYS A 359 2.71 42.10 17.56
C LYS A 359 3.16 40.74 18.12
N LEU A 360 2.26 40.03 18.82
CA LEU A 360 2.50 38.67 19.31
C LEU A 360 2.56 37.65 18.15
N MET A 361 1.58 37.69 17.24
CA MET A 361 1.53 36.78 16.07
C MET A 361 2.71 36.99 15.12
N SER A 362 3.16 38.22 14.91
CA SER A 362 4.34 38.50 14.08
C SER A 362 5.65 37.99 14.68
N LYS A 363 5.75 37.86 16.01
CA LYS A 363 6.93 37.31 16.70
C LYS A 363 6.87 35.79 16.89
N VAL A 364 5.69 35.23 17.11
CA VAL A 364 5.49 33.78 17.30
C VAL A 364 5.38 33.05 15.94
N GLY A 365 4.89 33.73 14.89
CA GLY A 365 4.70 33.20 13.53
C GLY A 365 5.92 33.30 12.60
N GLY A 366 7.12 33.58 13.11
CA GLY A 366 8.34 33.74 12.32
C GLY A 366 8.91 32.46 11.66
N ALA A 367 8.13 31.38 11.59
CA ALA A 367 8.52 30.13 10.91
C ALA A 367 7.41 29.66 9.95
N MET A 368 7.17 30.44 8.89
CA MET A 368 6.50 29.97 7.67
C MET A 368 7.53 30.02 6.53
N PRO A 369 7.85 28.91 5.86
CA PRO A 369 8.75 28.92 4.72
C PRO A 369 8.03 29.52 3.50
N GLY A 370 8.63 30.58 2.94
CA GLY A 370 8.55 30.98 1.53
C GLY A 370 7.17 30.99 0.85
N GLY A 371 6.55 32.17 0.80
CA GLY A 371 5.46 32.47 -0.12
C GLY A 371 5.55 33.93 -0.54
N GLY A 372 6.23 34.19 -1.65
CA GLY A 372 6.45 35.53 -2.18
C GLY A 372 5.14 36.25 -2.51
N PHE A 373 5.12 37.55 -2.22
CA PHE A 373 4.25 38.49 -2.92
C PHE A 373 4.70 38.60 -4.38
N PRO A 374 3.75 38.64 -5.33
CA PRO A 374 3.90 39.47 -6.50
C PRO A 374 2.82 40.54 -6.50
N GLY A 375 3.24 41.79 -6.29
CA GLY A 375 2.48 42.94 -6.74
C GLY A 375 3.20 43.53 -7.95
N ALA A 376 2.56 43.52 -9.12
CA ALA A 376 2.64 44.55 -10.15
C ALA A 376 1.75 44.18 -11.36
N HIS A 377 0.84 45.12 -11.67
CA HIS A 377 -0.02 45.27 -12.84
C HIS A 377 -1.33 44.50 -12.92
#